data_AF-A0A7K0SPQ4-F1
#
_entry.id   AF-A0A7K0SPQ4-F1
#
_cell.length_a   1.000
_cell.length_b   1.000
_cell.length_c   1.000
_cell.angle_alpha   90.00
_cell.angle_beta   90.00
_cell.angle_gamma   90.00
#
_symmetry.space_group_name_H-M   'P 1'
#
loop_
_entity.id
_entity.type
_entity.pdbx_description
1 polymer ?
#
loop_
_entity_poly.entity_id
_entity_poly.type
_entity_poly.pdbx_seq_one_letter_code
_entity_poly.pdbx_strand_id
1 'polypeptide(L)' 'AWLMEHAGVKKGEVHAGAHVSSKHVLALVNGGTATAADIAELARNARGRVKEVFGITLEPEVHFVGLTLE' A
#
# COMPACT_ATOMS: atom_id res chain seq x y z
N ALA A 1 -7.16 -3.97 -9.35
CA ALA A 1 -6.13 -4.99 -9.06
C ALA A 1 -6.75 -6.01 -8.13
N TRP A 2 -6.81 -7.28 -8.57
CA TRP A 2 -7.73 -8.26 -7.99
C TRP A 2 -7.39 -8.60 -6.54
N LEU A 3 -6.14 -8.99 -6.23
CA LEU A 3 -5.76 -9.43 -4.88
C LEU A 3 -5.94 -8.33 -3.83
N MET A 4 -5.47 -7.10 -4.08
CA MET A 4 -5.61 -6.01 -3.11
C MET A 4 -7.08 -5.62 -2.87
N GLU A 5 -7.90 -5.55 -3.93
CA GLU A 5 -9.34 -5.25 -3.78
C GLU A 5 -10.06 -6.35 -2.97
N HIS A 6 -9.75 -7.63 -3.24
CA HIS A 6 -10.38 -8.77 -2.54
C HIS A 6 -9.77 -9.03 -1.15
N ALA A 7 -8.59 -8.45 -0.84
CA ALA A 7 -8.03 -8.40 0.51
C ALA A 7 -8.60 -7.24 1.35
N GLY A 8 -9.53 -6.46 0.80
CA GLY A 8 -10.19 -5.36 1.51
C GLY A 8 -9.45 -4.02 1.46
N VAL A 9 -8.44 -3.86 0.61
CA VAL A 9 -7.83 -2.55 0.33
C VAL A 9 -8.78 -1.73 -0.55
N LYS A 10 -9.13 -0.52 -0.12
CA LYS A 10 -10.10 0.32 -0.81
C LYS A 10 -9.43 1.47 -1.55
N LYS A 11 -9.99 1.84 -2.70
CA LYS A 11 -9.62 3.08 -3.40
C LYS A 11 -9.93 4.27 -2.49
N GLY A 12 -8.99 5.20 -2.38
CA GLY A 12 -9.12 6.37 -1.51
C GLY A 12 -8.90 6.09 -0.02
N GLU A 13 -8.52 4.87 0.38
CA GLU A 13 -8.13 4.58 1.76
C GLU A 13 -6.93 5.43 2.18
N VAL A 14 -6.96 6.00 3.39
CA VAL A 14 -5.96 6.95 3.89
C VAL A 14 -5.22 6.36 5.09
N HIS A 15 -3.91 6.55 5.11
CA HIS A 15 -3.02 6.29 6.25
C HIS A 15 -2.07 7.48 6.42
N ALA A 16 -2.24 8.25 7.49
CA ALA A 16 -1.53 9.51 7.70
C ALA A 16 -1.61 10.41 6.45
N GLY A 17 -0.48 10.84 5.88
CA GLY A 17 -0.47 11.64 4.63
C GLY A 17 -0.55 10.81 3.35
N ALA A 18 -0.49 9.47 3.40
CA ALA A 18 -0.44 8.58 2.23
C ALA A 18 -1.81 7.93 1.94
N HIS A 19 -2.21 7.85 0.67
CA HIS A 19 -3.52 7.35 0.29
C HIS A 19 -3.41 6.29 -0.81
N VAL A 20 -4.32 5.32 -0.83
CA VAL A 20 -4.56 4.48 -2.02
C VAL A 20 -5.25 5.34 -3.07
N SER A 21 -4.76 5.32 -4.31
CA SER A 21 -5.35 6.10 -5.41
C SER A 21 -6.85 5.84 -5.55
N SER A 22 -7.62 6.90 -5.79
CA SER A 22 -9.05 6.80 -6.08
C SER A 22 -9.34 6.07 -7.41
N LYS A 23 -8.34 5.93 -8.28
CA LYS A 23 -8.48 5.30 -9.60
C LYS A 23 -8.07 3.82 -9.59
N HIS A 24 -7.00 3.47 -8.88
CA HIS A 24 -6.44 2.13 -8.95
C HIS A 24 -5.71 1.71 -7.67
N VAL A 25 -6.03 0.55 -7.11
CA VAL A 25 -5.52 0.15 -5.78
C VAL A 25 -4.03 -0.14 -5.72
N LEU A 26 -3.36 -0.48 -6.83
CA LEU A 26 -1.89 -0.67 -6.82
C LEU A 26 -1.10 0.63 -6.67
N ALA A 27 -1.75 1.79 -6.87
CA ALA A 27 -1.08 3.07 -6.80
C ALA A 27 -1.25 3.67 -5.40
N LEU A 28 -0.16 3.83 -4.67
CA LEU A 28 -0.10 4.62 -3.45
C LEU A 28 0.30 6.06 -3.81
N VAL A 29 -0.35 7.03 -3.20
CA VAL A 29 -0.29 8.45 -3.58
C VAL A 29 0.07 9.26 -2.35
N ASN A 30 0.95 10.25 -2.52
CA ASN A 30 1.17 11.28 -1.52
C ASN A 30 -0.03 12.24 -1.51
N GLY A 31 -0.74 12.34 -0.39
CA GLY A 31 -1.89 13.23 -0.18
C GLY A 31 -1.55 14.71 -0.01
N GLY A 32 -0.28 15.07 -0.13
CA GLY A 32 0.26 16.43 0.03
C GLY A 32 1.21 16.55 1.23
N THR A 33 1.05 15.69 2.23
CA THR A 33 1.84 15.69 3.48
C THR A 33 2.49 14.35 3.79
N ALA A 34 2.40 13.36 2.88
CA ALA A 34 2.96 12.03 3.14
C ALA A 34 4.47 12.07 3.31
N THR A 35 4.95 11.44 4.37
CA THR A 35 6.36 11.07 4.50
C THR A 35 6.64 9.76 3.75
N ALA A 36 7.92 9.43 3.54
CA ALA A 36 8.29 8.11 3.01
C ALA A 36 7.85 6.98 3.94
N ALA A 37 7.84 7.21 5.25
CA ALA A 37 7.37 6.24 6.25
C ALA A 37 5.87 5.98 6.11
N ASP A 38 5.05 7.02 5.88
CA ASP A 38 3.60 6.88 5.71
C ASP A 38 3.26 5.98 4.51
N ILE A 39 3.96 6.20 3.38
CA ILE A 39 3.77 5.38 2.18
C ILE A 39 4.22 3.93 2.44
N ALA A 40 5.35 3.74 3.11
CA ALA A 40 5.86 2.41 3.44
C ALA A 40 4.92 1.66 4.40
N GLU A 41 4.35 2.33 5.39
CA GLU A 41 3.35 1.74 6.29
C GLU A 41 2.06 1.37 5.56
N LEU A 42 1.56 2.24 4.68
CA LEU A 42 0.40 1.92 3.86
C LEU A 42 0.67 0.70 2.95
N ALA A 43 1.86 0.61 2.35
CA ALA A 43 2.29 -0.54 1.57
C ALA A 43 2.39 -1.81 2.42
N ARG A 44 2.98 -1.74 3.63
CA ARG A 44 3.06 -2.87 4.57
C ARG A 44 1.67 -3.36 4.97
N ASN A 45 0.74 -2.46 5.27
CA ASN A 45 -0.64 -2.79 5.62
C ASN A 45 -1.36 -3.49 4.47
N ALA A 46 -1.27 -2.95 3.25
CA ALA A 46 -1.85 -3.56 2.05
C ALA A 46 -1.27 -4.96 1.76
N ARG A 47 0.07 -5.09 1.82
CA ARG A 47 0.76 -6.38 1.65
C ARG A 47 0.35 -7.38 2.73
N GLY A 48 0.23 -6.94 3.98
CA GLY A 48 -0.20 -7.74 5.12
C GLY A 48 -1.59 -8.33 4.92
N ARG A 49 -2.56 -7.51 4.46
CA ARG A 49 -3.92 -8.00 4.17
C ARG A 49 -3.94 -9.04 3.07
N VAL A 50 -3.19 -8.84 1.99
CA VAL A 50 -3.09 -9.84 0.91
C VAL A 50 -2.46 -11.13 1.43
N LYS A 51 -1.45 -11.03 2.28
CA LYS A 51 -0.82 -12.19 2.91
C LYS A 51 -1.78 -12.94 3.83
N GLU A 52 -2.56 -12.22 4.62
CA GLU A 52 -3.55 -12.79 5.53
C GLU A 52 -4.68 -13.51 4.78
N VAL A 53 -5.25 -12.88 3.76
CA VAL A 53 -6.42 -13.41 3.03
C VAL A 53 -6.03 -14.52 2.05
N PHE A 54 -4.89 -14.40 1.37
CA PHE A 54 -4.52 -15.28 0.26
C PHE A 54 -3.27 -16.13 0.51
N GLY A 55 -2.52 -15.89 1.60
CA GLY A 55 -1.22 -16.51 1.80
C GLY A 55 -0.13 -16.02 0.83
N ILE A 56 -0.41 -15.02 -0.01
CA ILE A 56 0.49 -14.48 -1.03
C ILE A 56 1.24 -13.26 -0.48
N THR A 57 2.56 -13.24 -0.61
CA THR A 57 3.38 -12.07 -0.28
C THR A 57 3.55 -11.23 -1.54
N LEU A 58 3.04 -9.99 -1.55
CA LEU A 58 3.29 -9.07 -2.66
C LEU A 58 4.73 -8.54 -2.62
N GLU A 59 5.36 -8.51 -3.78
CA GLU A 59 6.65 -7.85 -3.98
C GLU A 59 6.43 -6.41 -4.46
N PRO A 60 7.16 -5.43 -3.91
CA PRO A 60 7.08 -4.06 -4.40
C PRO A 60 7.75 -3.91 -5.76
N GLU A 61 7.08 -3.23 -6.70
CA GLU A 61 7.69 -2.80 -7.97
C GLU A 61 8.67 -1.62 -7.76
N VAL A 62 8.38 -0.78 -6.77
CA VAL A 62 9.20 0.39 -6.46
C VAL A 62 10.45 0.01 -5.67
N HIS A 63 11.55 0.71 -5.96
CA HIS A 63 12.78 0.59 -5.18
C HIS A 63 12.72 1.47 -3.94
N PHE A 64 13.08 0.90 -2.79
CA PHE A 64 13.23 1.64 -1.55
C PHE A 64 14.68 2.10 -1.37
N VAL A 65 14.87 3.36 -0.99
CA VAL A 65 16.18 3.95 -0.71
C VAL A 65 16.15 4.54 0.70
N GLY A 66 16.91 3.96 1.62
CA GLY A 66 16.96 4.42 3.03
C GLY A 66 15.78 3.98 3.91
N LEU A 67 14.93 3.07 3.42
CA LEU A 67 13.84 2.43 4.18
C LEU A 67 13.59 1.00 3.66
N THR A 68 12.80 0.22 4.41
CA THR A 68 12.40 -1.15 4.04
C THR A 68 10.91 -1.39 4.27
N LEU A 69 10.36 -2.39 3.56
CA LEU A 69 9.03 -2.94 3.79
C LEU A 69 9.04 -4.16 4.72
N GLU A 70 10.20 -4.60 5.20
CA GLU A 70 10.26 -5.63 6.26
C GLU A 70 9.50 -5.17 7.52
#